data_AF-A0AAV5HN29-F1
#
_entry.id   AF-A0AAV5HN29-F1
#
_cell.length_a   1.000
_cell.length_b   1.000
_cell.length_c   1.000
_cell.angle_alpha   90.00
_cell.angle_beta   90.00
_cell.angle_gamma   90.00
#
_symmetry.space_group_name_H-M   'P 1'
#
loop_
_entity.id
_entity.type
_entity.pdbx_description
1 polymer ?
#
loop_
_entity_poly.entity_id
_entity_poly.type
_entity_poly.pdbx_seq_one_letter_code
_entity_poly.pdbx_strand_id
1 'polypeptide(L)'
;MTNRVELHDAIYHLKQLQKKKVKGNGDSNGEGAFVVVEPSKFKTVSEKTTLRQDLSNALQIRAFQRVTRLSRCEVDLLKREMTENDVPISYSGGGGPQKSIRKPNLEEILRRLLNFLKPETFQGAVKAINEKILSVLDETGSGRVDLGMFYAVIAPICGGPPDKRKRVAFDALLWRPVNEGSSQIRKVDVMKYIKLLRAIYVPSDGVAEMLEVHGETDSSMVSFSEFVVMFDDPDRGFGVMSTLMKLESGDRNRHGHRVCSVCHYPIIGSRFKEIKSHFNLCSHCYSEGKVPSNFKQDEYKFKEYGREAEVMKDKCMCFT
;
A
#
# COMPACT_ATOMS: atom_id res chain seq x y z
N MET A 1 -19.52 3.15 27.88
CA MET A 1 -18.61 2.03 28.22
C MET A 1 -17.35 2.19 27.37
N THR A 2 -16.21 2.45 27.99
CA THR A 2 -15.01 2.99 27.33
C THR A 2 -14.16 1.90 26.67
N ASN A 3 -13.76 2.11 25.40
CA ASN A 3 -12.76 1.40 24.57
C ASN A 3 -11.34 1.28 25.20
N ARG A 4 -11.19 1.49 26.51
CA ARG A 4 -9.90 1.50 27.22
C ARG A 4 -9.26 0.12 27.27
N VAL A 5 -10.04 -0.96 27.35
CA VAL A 5 -9.51 -2.33 27.36
C VAL A 5 -8.97 -2.72 25.98
N GLU A 6 -9.74 -2.48 24.91
CA GLU A 6 -9.30 -2.74 23.53
C GLU A 6 -8.07 -1.89 23.14
N LEU A 7 -7.98 -0.65 23.63
CA LEU A 7 -6.81 0.20 23.43
C LEU A 7 -5.59 -0.32 24.22
N HIS A 8 -5.79 -0.81 25.45
CA HIS A 8 -4.73 -1.41 26.25
C HIS A 8 -4.17 -2.69 25.59
N ASP A 9 -5.05 -3.55 25.07
CA ASP A 9 -4.65 -4.76 24.35
C ASP A 9 -3.90 -4.43 23.06
N ALA A 10 -4.34 -3.42 22.31
CA ALA A 10 -3.66 -2.94 21.11
C ALA A 10 -2.28 -2.32 21.40
N ILE A 11 -2.15 -1.56 22.50
CA ILE A 11 -0.88 -0.96 22.94
C ILE A 11 0.08 -2.04 23.45
N TYR A 12 -0.42 -3.03 24.19
CA TYR A 12 0.37 -4.17 24.66
C TYR A 12 0.89 -5.00 23.48
N HIS A 13 0.06 -5.21 22.45
CA HIS A 13 0.42 -5.88 21.21
C HIS A 13 1.55 -5.16 20.45
N LEU A 14 1.46 -3.83 20.30
CA LEU A 14 2.54 -3.04 19.69
C LEU A 14 3.86 -3.16 20.47
N LYS A 15 3.80 -3.17 21.81
CA LYS A 15 4.97 -3.36 22.67
C LYS A 15 5.56 -4.76 22.56
N GLN A 16 4.75 -5.81 22.41
CA GLN A 16 5.24 -7.18 22.19
C GLN A 16 5.90 -7.36 20.83
N LEU A 17 5.33 -6.78 19.76
CA LEU A 17 5.93 -6.81 18.43
C LEU A 17 7.26 -6.05 18.38
N GLN A 18 7.35 -4.91 19.06
CA GLN A 18 8.60 -4.16 19.20
C GLN A 18 9.64 -4.91 20.05
N LYS A 19 9.26 -5.52 21.18
CA LYS A 19 10.16 -6.33 22.01
C LYS A 19 10.73 -7.55 21.28
N LYS A 20 9.96 -8.18 20.37
CA LYS A 20 10.44 -9.30 19.54
C LYS A 20 11.38 -8.85 18.41
N LYS A 21 11.28 -7.61 17.91
CA LYS A 21 12.24 -7.04 16.95
C LYS A 21 13.61 -6.71 17.56
N VAL A 22 13.70 -6.51 18.88
CA VAL A 22 14.95 -6.12 19.58
C VAL A 22 15.79 -7.32 20.02
N LYS A 23 15.27 -8.56 20.04
CA LYS A 23 16.09 -9.76 20.26
C LYS A 23 16.74 -10.24 18.96
N GLY A 24 17.63 -9.41 18.43
CA GLY A 24 18.73 -9.87 17.57
C GLY A 24 19.89 -10.29 18.47
N ASN A 25 20.41 -11.50 18.22
CA ASN A 25 21.54 -12.18 18.88
C ASN A 25 21.29 -12.82 20.25
N GLY A 26 21.55 -14.14 20.31
CA GLY A 26 21.84 -14.87 21.53
C GLY A 26 20.99 -16.12 21.72
N ASP A 27 21.61 -17.28 21.50
CA ASP A 27 21.18 -18.62 21.90
C ASP A 27 20.24 -18.66 23.11
N SER A 28 19.06 -19.25 22.92
CA SER A 28 18.35 -19.92 24.00
C SER A 28 17.43 -20.99 23.42
N ASN A 29 17.77 -22.24 23.74
CA ASN A 29 17.09 -23.47 23.39
C ASN A 29 15.65 -23.48 23.95
N GLY A 30 14.72 -22.96 23.18
CA GLY A 30 13.29 -23.16 23.33
C GLY A 30 12.69 -23.12 21.94
N GLU A 31 12.15 -24.23 21.46
CA GLU A 31 11.51 -24.29 20.14
C GLU A 31 10.57 -23.09 19.98
N GLY A 32 10.90 -22.20 19.04
CA GLY A 32 10.08 -21.02 18.80
C GLY A 32 8.65 -21.46 18.49
N ALA A 33 7.67 -20.75 19.04
CA ALA A 33 6.24 -21.03 18.82
C ALA A 33 5.83 -20.98 17.32
N PHE A 34 6.70 -20.47 16.45
CA PHE A 34 6.52 -20.44 15.01
C PHE A 34 7.88 -20.52 14.30
N VAL A 35 7.84 -20.91 13.02
CA VAL A 35 8.97 -20.82 12.09
C VAL A 35 8.62 -19.85 10.96
N VAL A 36 9.63 -19.17 10.41
CA VAL A 36 9.49 -18.33 9.22
C VAL A 36 9.88 -19.15 8.00
N VAL A 37 9.00 -19.17 7.01
CA VAL A 37 9.13 -20.00 5.81
C VAL A 37 9.33 -19.09 4.61
N GLU A 38 10.06 -19.59 3.61
CA GLU A 38 10.27 -18.92 2.33
C GLU A 38 8.95 -18.66 1.58
N PRO A 39 8.83 -17.56 0.82
CA PRO A 39 7.61 -17.22 0.07
C PRO A 39 7.15 -18.31 -0.90
N SER A 40 8.10 -19.01 -1.56
CA SER A 40 7.83 -20.05 -2.56
C SER A 40 7.01 -21.24 -2.03
N LYS A 41 7.07 -21.48 -0.71
CA LYS A 41 6.37 -22.58 -0.03
C LYS A 41 4.93 -22.24 0.35
N PHE A 42 4.51 -20.98 0.20
CA PHE A 42 3.14 -20.55 0.40
C PHE A 42 2.40 -20.59 -0.94
N LYS A 43 1.52 -21.58 -1.10
CA LYS A 43 0.69 -21.75 -2.30
C LYS A 43 -0.74 -21.27 -2.03
N THR A 44 -1.35 -20.66 -3.04
CA THR A 44 -2.75 -20.24 -2.98
C THR A 44 -3.66 -21.36 -3.51
N VAL A 45 -4.79 -21.57 -2.86
CA VAL A 45 -5.80 -22.57 -3.31
C VAL A 45 -6.65 -22.04 -4.46
N SER A 46 -6.78 -20.72 -4.58
CA SER A 46 -7.56 -20.07 -5.62
C SER A 46 -7.00 -18.67 -5.90
N GLU A 47 -7.33 -18.11 -7.05
CA GLU A 47 -7.03 -16.71 -7.42
C GLU A 47 -7.62 -15.68 -6.43
N LYS A 48 -8.63 -16.08 -5.65
CA LYS A 48 -9.20 -15.21 -4.61
C LYS A 48 -8.28 -15.06 -3.40
N THR A 49 -7.40 -16.03 -3.14
CA THR A 49 -6.44 -15.97 -2.03
C THR A 49 -5.31 -15.03 -2.40
N THR A 50 -5.17 -13.96 -1.64
CA THR A 50 -4.09 -12.99 -1.85
C THR A 50 -2.71 -13.61 -1.63
N LEU A 51 -1.78 -13.30 -2.54
CA LEU A 51 -0.38 -13.70 -2.44
C LEU A 51 0.30 -13.05 -1.24
N ARG A 52 1.26 -13.76 -0.64
CA ARG A 52 1.97 -13.32 0.56
C ARG A 52 2.64 -11.96 0.38
N GLN A 53 3.36 -11.77 -0.73
CA GLN A 53 4.12 -10.54 -0.99
C GLN A 53 3.18 -9.35 -1.20
N ASP A 54 2.12 -9.53 -1.99
CA ASP A 54 1.10 -8.49 -2.22
C ASP A 54 0.44 -8.07 -0.91
N LEU A 55 0.14 -9.03 -0.03
CA LEU A 55 -0.41 -8.71 1.28
C LEU A 55 0.58 -7.93 2.14
N SER A 56 1.87 -8.29 2.09
CA SER A 56 2.93 -7.56 2.81
C SER A 56 2.98 -6.09 2.37
N ASN A 57 3.06 -5.86 1.05
CA ASN A 57 3.07 -4.52 0.45
C ASN A 57 1.80 -3.74 0.83
N ALA A 58 0.63 -4.35 0.66
CA ALA A 58 -0.65 -3.74 0.99
C ALA A 58 -0.79 -3.41 2.48
N LEU A 59 -0.27 -4.25 3.39
CA LEU A 59 -0.26 -3.97 4.82
C LEU A 59 0.65 -2.79 5.18
N GLN A 60 1.80 -2.65 4.51
CA GLN A 60 2.66 -1.47 4.68
C GLN A 60 1.96 -0.19 4.19
N ILE A 61 1.31 -0.25 3.03
CA ILE A 61 0.50 0.87 2.52
C ILE A 61 -0.64 1.20 3.48
N ARG A 62 -1.33 0.18 4.02
CA ARG A 62 -2.42 0.37 4.98
C ARG A 62 -1.93 0.99 6.30
N ALA A 63 -0.77 0.57 6.79
CA ALA A 63 -0.13 1.19 7.95
C ALA A 63 0.18 2.67 7.69
N PHE A 64 0.71 2.98 6.51
CA PHE A 64 0.96 4.34 6.08
C PHE A 64 -0.34 5.18 6.01
N GLN A 65 -1.40 4.67 5.37
CA GLN A 65 -2.71 5.32 5.34
C GLN A 65 -3.30 5.57 6.74
N ARG A 66 -3.03 4.69 7.72
CA ARG A 66 -3.50 4.86 9.11
C ARG A 66 -2.76 5.98 9.82
N VAL A 67 -1.46 6.15 9.56
CA VAL A 67 -0.64 7.24 10.11
C VAL A 67 -1.01 8.57 9.45
N THR A 68 -1.04 8.62 8.12
CA THR A 68 -1.27 9.86 7.36
C THR A 68 -2.72 10.27 7.26
N ARG A 69 -3.64 9.32 7.50
CA ARG A 69 -5.09 9.46 7.29
C ARG A 69 -5.50 9.76 5.85
N LEU A 70 -4.62 9.52 4.87
CA LEU A 70 -4.92 9.72 3.44
C LEU A 70 -6.15 8.91 2.98
N SER A 71 -6.40 7.73 3.55
CA SER A 71 -7.64 6.97 3.28
C SER A 71 -8.96 7.70 3.64
N ARG A 72 -8.89 8.82 4.38
CA ARG A 72 -10.03 9.72 4.68
C ARG A 72 -10.00 11.03 3.88
N CYS A 73 -8.94 11.30 3.13
CA CYS A 73 -8.86 12.41 2.20
C CYS A 73 -9.55 11.96 0.91
N GLU A 74 -10.75 12.47 0.63
CA GLU A 74 -11.45 12.16 -0.62
C GLU A 74 -10.60 12.58 -1.82
N VAL A 75 -10.44 11.68 -2.78
CA VAL A 75 -9.55 11.90 -3.93
C VAL A 75 -9.97 13.10 -4.80
N ASP A 76 -11.24 13.51 -4.74
CA ASP A 76 -11.75 14.73 -5.38
C ASP A 76 -11.09 16.01 -4.86
N LEU A 77 -10.61 16.03 -3.62
CA LEU A 77 -9.92 17.19 -3.07
C LEU A 77 -8.61 17.45 -3.83
N LEU A 78 -7.93 16.39 -4.27
CA LEU A 78 -6.73 16.54 -5.11
C LEU A 78 -7.09 17.17 -6.45
N LYS A 79 -8.17 16.69 -7.07
CA LYS A 79 -8.66 17.23 -8.34
C LYS A 79 -9.01 18.71 -8.22
N ARG A 80 -9.70 19.07 -7.13
CA ARG A 80 -10.05 20.45 -6.82
C ARG A 80 -8.82 21.35 -6.64
N GLU A 81 -7.83 20.90 -5.86
CA GLU A 81 -6.61 21.68 -5.63
C GLU A 81 -5.85 21.95 -6.94
N MET A 82 -5.88 21.03 -7.91
CA MET A 82 -5.28 21.23 -9.25
C MET A 82 -6.04 22.23 -10.12
N THR A 83 -7.37 22.34 -9.96
CA THR A 83 -8.20 23.26 -10.76
C THR A 83 -8.30 24.65 -10.17
N GLU A 84 -8.29 24.77 -8.84
CA GLU A 84 -8.56 26.03 -8.13
C GLU A 84 -7.29 26.83 -7.82
N ASN A 85 -6.10 26.20 -7.82
CA ASN A 85 -4.84 26.88 -7.54
C ASN A 85 -3.96 26.93 -8.78
N ASP A 86 -3.57 28.14 -9.18
CA ASP A 86 -2.56 28.32 -10.21
C ASP A 86 -1.17 28.15 -9.60
N VAL A 87 -0.37 27.25 -10.18
CA VAL A 87 0.98 26.97 -9.72
C VAL A 87 1.95 27.36 -10.82
N PRO A 88 2.83 28.34 -10.57
CA PRO A 88 3.69 28.87 -11.61
C PRO A 88 4.61 27.79 -12.17
N ILE A 89 4.76 27.81 -13.49
CA ILE A 89 5.68 26.92 -14.20
C ILE A 89 7.11 27.36 -13.90
N SER A 90 7.94 26.41 -13.51
CA SER A 90 9.35 26.60 -13.23
C SER A 90 10.21 25.75 -14.15
N TYR A 91 11.36 26.31 -14.53
CA TYR A 91 12.40 25.66 -15.32
C TYR A 91 13.61 25.49 -14.40
N SER A 92 13.80 24.31 -13.83
CA SER A 92 14.97 23.99 -12.99
C SER A 92 16.02 23.25 -13.82
N GLY A 93 17.29 23.64 -13.62
CA GLY A 93 18.43 23.34 -14.50
C GLY A 93 18.49 21.91 -15.03
N GLY A 94 18.42 21.79 -16.36
CA GLY A 94 18.55 20.54 -17.12
C GLY A 94 17.25 19.79 -17.43
N GLY A 95 16.11 20.17 -16.84
CA GLY A 95 14.81 19.51 -17.05
C GLY A 95 13.79 20.32 -17.86
N GLY A 96 12.79 19.64 -18.40
CA GLY A 96 11.61 20.27 -19.03
C GLY A 96 10.73 21.05 -18.01
N PRO A 97 9.71 21.79 -18.48
CA PRO A 97 8.86 22.63 -17.63
C PRO A 97 8.12 21.81 -16.57
N GLN A 98 8.13 22.29 -15.32
CA GLN A 98 7.45 21.64 -14.20
C GLN A 98 6.70 22.66 -13.34
N LYS A 99 5.51 22.29 -12.87
CA LYS A 99 4.80 22.97 -11.77
C LYS A 99 5.46 22.57 -10.45
N SER A 100 6.61 23.17 -10.14
CA SER A 100 7.42 22.79 -8.96
C SER A 100 7.11 23.66 -7.75
N ILE A 101 7.06 23.02 -6.59
CA ILE A 101 6.77 23.68 -5.31
C ILE A 101 7.86 23.36 -4.28
N ARG A 102 8.18 24.32 -3.41
CA ARG A 102 9.07 24.07 -2.26
C ARG A 102 8.33 23.22 -1.23
N LYS A 103 9.02 22.28 -0.58
CA LYS A 103 8.43 21.41 0.46
C LYS A 103 7.64 22.15 1.55
N PRO A 104 8.07 23.32 2.08
CA PRO A 104 7.28 24.09 3.03
C PRO A 104 5.93 24.57 2.47
N ASN A 105 5.91 25.04 1.21
CA ASN A 105 4.66 25.50 0.58
C ASN A 105 3.72 24.31 0.28
N LEU A 106 4.27 23.12 0.05
CA LEU A 106 3.47 21.89 -0.08
C LEU A 106 2.77 21.52 1.25
N GLU A 107 3.35 21.88 2.40
CA GLU A 107 2.69 21.67 3.69
C GLU A 107 1.38 22.45 3.81
N GLU A 108 1.29 23.64 3.21
CA GLU A 108 0.05 24.42 3.18
C GLU A 108 -1.05 23.71 2.38
N ILE A 109 -0.69 23.10 1.24
CA ILE A 109 -1.60 22.25 0.46
C ILE A 109 -2.02 21.04 1.29
N LEU A 110 -1.07 20.35 1.92
CA LEU A 110 -1.36 19.21 2.79
C LEU A 110 -2.31 19.60 3.92
N ARG A 111 -2.17 20.80 4.49
CA ARG A 111 -3.06 21.33 5.53
C ARG A 111 -4.49 21.52 5.03
N ARG A 112 -4.68 21.90 3.76
CA ARG A 112 -6.02 21.96 3.15
C ARG A 112 -6.60 20.58 2.89
N LEU A 113 -5.81 19.67 2.32
CA LEU A 113 -6.21 18.28 2.04
C LEU A 113 -6.54 17.49 3.31
N LEU A 114 -5.81 17.74 4.39
CA LEU A 114 -5.92 17.06 5.68
C LEU A 114 -6.49 17.97 6.77
N ASN A 115 -7.34 18.91 6.40
CA ASN A 115 -7.92 19.92 7.32
C ASN A 115 -8.69 19.31 8.51
N PHE A 116 -9.14 18.06 8.39
CA PHE A 116 -9.84 17.31 9.42
C PHE A 116 -8.92 16.76 10.52
N LEU A 117 -7.59 16.90 10.37
CA LEU A 117 -6.62 16.46 11.37
C LEU A 117 -6.38 17.52 12.44
N LYS A 118 -6.23 17.07 13.68
CA LYS A 118 -5.70 17.88 14.77
C LYS A 118 -4.22 18.22 14.52
N PRO A 119 -3.69 19.35 15.02
CA PRO A 119 -2.32 19.79 14.76
C PRO A 119 -1.24 18.72 15.00
N GLU A 120 -1.30 18.01 16.13
CA GLU A 120 -0.32 16.95 16.45
C GLU A 120 -0.39 15.77 15.46
N THR A 121 -1.59 15.38 15.07
CA THR A 121 -1.79 14.30 14.09
C THR A 121 -1.36 14.74 12.69
N PHE A 122 -1.61 16.01 12.35
CA PHE A 122 -1.18 16.60 11.08
C PHE A 122 0.35 16.60 10.98
N GLN A 123 1.06 17.02 12.02
CA GLN A 123 2.54 16.97 12.05
C GLN A 123 3.07 15.54 11.85
N GLY A 124 2.46 14.55 12.52
CA GLY A 124 2.81 13.14 12.32
C GLY A 124 2.55 12.65 10.89
N ALA A 125 1.44 13.09 10.28
CA ALA A 125 1.11 12.76 8.89
C ALA A 125 2.10 13.40 7.90
N VAL A 126 2.39 14.68 8.05
CA VAL A 126 3.36 15.41 7.19
C VAL A 126 4.75 14.80 7.32
N LYS A 127 5.20 14.46 8.53
CA LYS A 127 6.48 13.78 8.74
C LYS A 127 6.55 12.47 7.97
N ALA A 128 5.53 11.62 8.08
CA ALA A 128 5.49 10.34 7.36
C ALA A 128 5.43 10.54 5.84
N ILE A 129 4.67 11.52 5.34
CA ILE A 129 4.63 11.87 3.90
C ILE A 129 6.00 12.35 3.43
N ASN A 130 6.68 13.18 4.21
CA ASN A 130 8.01 13.66 3.86
C ASN A 130 9.02 12.51 3.78
N GLU A 131 9.05 11.64 4.79
CA GLU A 131 9.97 10.51 4.88
C GLU A 131 9.75 9.46 3.78
N LYS A 132 8.49 9.16 3.43
CA LYS A 132 8.17 8.07 2.49
C LYS A 132 8.00 8.52 1.04
N ILE A 133 7.43 9.71 0.80
CA ILE A 133 7.07 10.19 -0.54
C ILE A 133 8.03 11.30 -0.99
N LEU A 134 8.15 12.38 -0.20
CA LEU A 134 8.88 13.57 -0.66
C LEU A 134 10.40 13.36 -0.70
N SER A 135 10.93 12.42 0.08
CA SER A 135 12.32 11.96 -0.01
C SER A 135 12.64 11.32 -1.36
N VAL A 136 11.69 10.55 -1.91
CA VAL A 136 11.82 9.88 -3.21
C VAL A 136 11.59 10.86 -4.37
N LEU A 137 10.63 11.78 -4.22
CA LEU A 137 10.33 12.78 -5.26
C LEU A 137 11.39 13.88 -5.39
N ASP A 138 12.18 14.12 -4.34
CA ASP A 138 13.27 15.10 -4.29
C ASP A 138 14.61 14.38 -4.08
N GLU A 139 14.91 13.42 -4.95
CA GLU A 139 16.14 12.61 -4.92
C GLU A 139 17.42 13.47 -4.87
N THR A 140 17.39 14.63 -5.55
CA THR A 140 18.52 15.58 -5.59
C THR A 140 18.66 16.43 -4.32
N GLY A 141 17.71 16.37 -3.39
CA GLY A 141 17.72 17.18 -2.16
C GLY A 141 17.54 18.68 -2.40
N SER A 142 16.95 19.07 -3.54
CA SER A 142 16.71 20.45 -3.93
C SER A 142 15.72 21.20 -3.02
N GLY A 143 14.94 20.46 -2.22
CA GLY A 143 13.84 21.00 -1.43
C GLY A 143 12.59 21.32 -2.26
N ARG A 144 12.55 20.93 -3.54
CA ARG A 144 11.43 21.14 -4.47
C ARG A 144 10.89 19.81 -4.99
N VAL A 145 9.60 19.78 -5.34
CA VAL A 145 8.94 18.61 -5.92
C VAL A 145 8.01 19.01 -7.06
N ASP A 146 7.86 18.13 -8.05
CA ASP A 146 6.83 18.23 -9.10
C ASP A 146 5.46 17.94 -8.47
N LEU A 147 4.59 18.95 -8.46
CA LEU A 147 3.31 18.86 -7.76
C LEU A 147 2.31 17.93 -8.46
N GLY A 148 2.33 17.87 -9.78
CA GLY A 148 1.49 16.92 -10.53
C GLY A 148 1.89 15.48 -10.25
N MET A 149 3.20 15.22 -10.17
CA MET A 149 3.72 13.91 -9.76
C MET A 149 3.35 13.57 -8.32
N PHE A 150 3.42 14.54 -7.41
CA PHE A 150 3.00 14.36 -6.02
C PHE A 150 1.53 13.94 -5.91
N TYR A 151 0.61 14.65 -6.57
CA TYR A 151 -0.82 14.28 -6.58
C TYR A 151 -1.06 12.90 -7.17
N ALA A 152 -0.41 12.57 -8.29
CA ALA A 152 -0.52 11.26 -8.93
C ALA A 152 -0.08 10.11 -8.00
N VAL A 153 0.97 10.34 -7.20
CA VAL A 153 1.51 9.34 -6.26
C VAL A 153 0.62 9.13 -5.04
N ILE A 154 -0.06 10.16 -4.54
CA ILE A 154 -0.93 10.01 -3.35
C ILE A 154 -2.36 9.56 -3.71
N ALA A 155 -2.83 9.83 -4.93
CA ALA A 155 -4.19 9.51 -5.35
C ALA A 155 -4.60 8.02 -5.13
N PRO A 156 -3.77 7.00 -5.44
CA PRO A 156 -4.11 5.60 -5.23
C PRO A 156 -4.47 5.22 -3.78
N ILE A 157 -3.90 5.93 -2.81
CA ILE A 157 -4.05 5.64 -1.38
C ILE A 157 -4.99 6.63 -0.66
N CYS A 158 -5.62 7.54 -1.41
CA CYS A 158 -6.67 8.43 -0.90
C CYS A 158 -8.00 7.70 -0.69
N GLY A 159 -9.01 8.38 -0.13
CA GLY A 159 -10.39 7.90 -0.06
C GLY A 159 -11.11 7.95 -1.42
N GLY A 160 -12.15 7.13 -1.58
CA GLY A 160 -13.00 7.09 -2.77
C GLY A 160 -12.90 5.78 -3.58
N PRO A 161 -13.73 5.60 -4.63
CA PRO A 161 -13.72 4.40 -5.48
C PRO A 161 -12.41 4.22 -6.26
N PRO A 162 -11.97 2.97 -6.53
CA PRO A 162 -10.68 2.69 -7.16
C PRO A 162 -10.54 3.34 -8.55
N ASP A 163 -11.57 3.26 -9.39
CA ASP A 163 -11.54 3.87 -10.73
C ASP A 163 -11.37 5.39 -10.68
N LYS A 164 -11.94 6.01 -9.64
CA LYS A 164 -11.82 7.44 -9.41
C LYS A 164 -10.41 7.82 -8.97
N ARG A 165 -9.78 7.01 -8.11
CA ARG A 165 -8.38 7.21 -7.70
C ARG A 165 -7.43 7.11 -8.88
N LYS A 166 -7.62 6.10 -9.76
CA LYS A 166 -6.85 5.95 -11.01
C LYS A 166 -7.08 7.13 -11.95
N ARG A 167 -8.33 7.58 -12.10
CA ARG A 167 -8.67 8.77 -12.89
C ARG A 167 -7.94 10.01 -12.40
N VAL A 168 -7.96 10.29 -11.11
CA VAL A 168 -7.29 11.47 -10.56
C VAL A 168 -5.77 11.36 -10.70
N ALA A 169 -5.18 10.17 -10.58
CA ALA A 169 -3.77 9.98 -10.86
C ALA A 169 -3.43 10.32 -12.33
N PHE A 170 -4.25 9.86 -13.28
CA PHE A 170 -4.11 10.20 -14.70
C PHE A 170 -4.29 11.69 -14.96
N ASP A 171 -5.35 12.31 -14.42
CA ASP A 171 -5.62 13.74 -14.54
C ASP A 171 -4.45 14.57 -13.99
N ALA A 172 -3.83 14.13 -12.89
CA ALA A 172 -2.67 14.81 -12.30
C ALA A 172 -1.41 14.74 -13.19
N LEU A 173 -1.22 13.66 -13.93
CA LEU A 173 -0.13 13.52 -14.91
C LEU A 173 -0.39 14.35 -16.18
N LEU A 174 -1.65 14.45 -16.62
CA LEU A 174 -2.06 15.36 -17.71
C LEU A 174 -1.89 16.83 -17.34
N TRP A 175 -2.13 17.18 -16.07
CA TRP A 175 -1.99 18.55 -15.57
C TRP A 175 -0.54 19.06 -15.54
N ARG A 176 0.44 18.17 -15.73
CA ARG A 176 1.85 18.54 -15.85
C ARG A 176 2.09 19.31 -17.16
N PRO A 177 2.94 20.36 -17.17
CA PRO A 177 3.13 21.23 -18.34
C PRO A 177 3.48 20.48 -19.63
N VAL A 178 4.23 19.39 -19.54
CA VAL A 178 4.66 18.57 -20.68
C VAL A 178 3.51 17.86 -21.42
N ASN A 179 2.34 17.76 -20.80
CA ASN A 179 1.13 17.11 -21.33
C ASN A 179 -0.09 18.08 -21.38
N GLU A 180 0.11 19.35 -21.05
CA GLU A 180 -0.98 20.33 -20.93
C GLU A 180 -1.67 20.55 -22.29
N GLY A 181 -3.01 20.53 -22.30
CA GLY A 181 -3.82 20.63 -23.54
C GLY A 181 -3.99 19.31 -24.31
N SER A 182 -3.40 18.20 -23.86
CA SER A 182 -3.58 16.86 -24.44
C SER A 182 -4.64 16.05 -23.67
N SER A 183 -5.28 15.10 -24.35
CA SER A 183 -6.11 14.06 -23.71
C SER A 183 -5.33 12.78 -23.38
N GLN A 184 -4.04 12.75 -23.71
CA GLN A 184 -3.15 11.60 -23.55
C GLN A 184 -1.83 12.03 -22.90
N ILE A 185 -1.19 11.11 -22.19
CA ILE A 185 0.07 11.34 -21.47
C ILE A 185 1.22 10.72 -22.27
N ARG A 186 2.38 11.35 -22.34
CA ARG A 186 3.57 10.69 -22.91
C ARG A 186 3.90 9.41 -22.13
N LYS A 187 4.18 8.31 -22.83
CA LYS A 187 4.48 7.02 -22.19
C LYS A 187 5.68 7.09 -21.23
N VAL A 188 6.70 7.88 -21.56
CA VAL A 188 7.86 8.13 -20.68
C VAL A 188 7.47 8.70 -19.31
N ASP A 189 6.43 9.54 -19.25
CA ASP A 189 5.93 10.10 -17.98
C ASP A 189 5.17 9.05 -17.17
N VAL A 190 4.38 8.20 -17.84
CA VAL A 190 3.68 7.08 -17.19
C VAL A 190 4.68 6.09 -16.61
N MET A 191 5.73 5.75 -17.35
CA MET A 191 6.80 4.86 -16.87
C MET A 191 7.54 5.47 -15.68
N LYS A 192 7.86 6.77 -15.74
CA LYS A 192 8.46 7.49 -14.60
C LYS A 192 7.56 7.47 -13.37
N TYR A 193 6.27 7.72 -13.56
CA TYR A 193 5.28 7.67 -12.50
C TYR A 193 5.20 6.29 -11.84
N ILE A 194 5.07 5.22 -12.63
CA ILE A 194 4.98 3.84 -12.13
C ILE A 194 6.26 3.46 -11.36
N LYS A 195 7.43 3.84 -11.88
CA LYS A 195 8.72 3.61 -11.20
C LYS A 195 8.76 4.28 -9.82
N LEU A 196 8.36 5.54 -9.73
CA LEU A 196 8.28 6.27 -8.46
C LEU A 196 7.24 5.65 -7.52
N LEU A 197 6.06 5.33 -8.03
CA LEU A 197 4.97 4.74 -7.25
C LEU A 197 5.40 3.40 -6.62
N ARG A 198 6.07 2.55 -7.39
CA ARG A 198 6.63 1.28 -6.90
C ARG A 198 7.75 1.50 -5.88
N ALA A 199 8.69 2.40 -6.15
CA ALA A 199 9.75 2.72 -5.19
C ALA A 199 9.20 3.18 -3.82
N ILE A 200 8.08 3.89 -3.81
CA ILE A 200 7.46 4.41 -2.58
C ILE A 200 6.66 3.32 -1.84
N TYR A 201 5.91 2.48 -2.54
CA TYR A 201 4.88 1.63 -1.91
C TYR A 201 5.09 0.12 -2.08
N VAL A 202 5.90 -0.30 -3.04
CA VAL A 202 6.22 -1.70 -3.35
C VAL A 202 7.74 -1.85 -3.47
N PRO A 203 8.50 -1.55 -2.39
CA PRO A 203 9.95 -1.75 -2.43
C PRO A 203 10.23 -3.24 -2.55
N SER A 204 10.92 -3.65 -3.62
CA SER A 204 11.39 -5.02 -3.79
C SER A 204 12.52 -5.29 -2.80
N ASP A 205 12.33 -6.26 -1.89
CA ASP A 205 13.40 -6.81 -1.04
C ASP A 205 14.34 -7.66 -1.92
N GLY A 206 15.23 -7.00 -2.66
CA GLY A 206 16.34 -7.64 -3.36
C GLY A 206 16.06 -8.11 -4.80
N VAL A 207 16.84 -7.52 -5.71
CA VAL A 207 17.18 -7.97 -7.08
C VAL A 207 16.08 -7.83 -8.15
N ALA A 208 16.38 -6.94 -9.09
CA ALA A 208 15.80 -6.79 -10.43
C ALA A 208 14.36 -6.25 -10.52
N GLU A 209 14.25 -4.92 -10.64
CA GLU A 209 14.00 -4.32 -11.96
C GLU A 209 14.43 -2.84 -11.87
N MET A 210 15.73 -2.60 -12.02
CA MET A 210 16.12 -1.35 -12.64
C MET A 210 15.56 -1.44 -14.05
N LEU A 211 14.33 -0.96 -14.23
CA LEU A 211 13.90 -0.43 -15.52
C LEU A 211 14.90 0.69 -15.81
N GLU A 212 16.00 0.27 -16.44
CA GLU A 212 16.82 1.11 -17.28
C GLU A 212 15.83 1.73 -18.24
N VAL A 213 15.53 3.01 -18.00
CA VAL A 213 14.99 3.84 -19.05
C VAL A 213 16.15 3.94 -20.03
N HIS A 214 16.29 2.93 -20.91
CA HIS A 214 17.06 3.09 -22.12
C HIS A 214 16.49 4.36 -22.75
N GLY A 215 17.37 5.33 -22.98
CA GLY A 215 17.05 6.65 -23.51
C GLY A 215 16.61 6.58 -24.96
N GLU A 216 15.63 5.75 -25.27
CA GLU A 216 14.92 5.78 -26.53
C GLU A 216 13.75 6.74 -26.39
N THR A 217 13.72 7.69 -27.31
CA THR A 217 12.74 8.75 -27.51
C THR A 217 11.36 8.15 -27.86
N ASP A 218 10.77 7.37 -26.94
CA ASP A 218 9.43 6.85 -27.09
C ASP A 218 8.43 8.01 -26.90
N SER A 219 8.10 8.64 -28.02
CA SER A 219 7.13 9.73 -28.12
C SER A 219 5.68 9.22 -28.15
N SER A 220 5.45 7.92 -27.91
CA SER A 220 4.11 7.37 -27.85
C SER A 220 3.30 8.01 -26.73
N MET A 221 2.00 8.13 -27.02
CA MET A 221 1.01 8.70 -26.13
C MET A 221 0.15 7.58 -25.56
N VAL A 222 -0.23 7.74 -24.30
CA VAL A 222 -0.98 6.76 -23.50
C VAL A 222 -2.33 7.36 -23.16
N SER A 223 -3.39 6.69 -23.61
CA SER A 223 -4.78 6.97 -23.24
C SER A 223 -5.07 6.53 -21.80
N PHE A 224 -6.22 6.93 -21.26
CA PHE A 224 -6.62 6.49 -19.92
C PHE A 224 -6.78 4.97 -19.81
N SER A 225 -7.34 4.31 -20.82
CA SER A 225 -7.51 2.86 -20.81
C SER A 225 -6.17 2.13 -20.76
N GLU A 226 -5.19 2.59 -21.56
CA GLU A 226 -3.84 2.01 -21.56
C GLU A 226 -3.13 2.29 -20.23
N PHE A 227 -3.29 3.50 -19.67
CA PHE A 227 -2.78 3.83 -18.34
C PHE A 227 -3.33 2.87 -17.27
N VAL A 228 -4.64 2.57 -17.29
CA VAL A 228 -5.24 1.64 -16.31
C VAL A 228 -4.63 0.25 -16.44
N VAL A 229 -4.40 -0.25 -17.66
CA VAL A 229 -3.74 -1.55 -17.88
C VAL A 229 -2.32 -1.53 -17.31
N MET A 230 -1.52 -0.49 -17.61
CA MET A 230 -0.16 -0.35 -17.08
C MET A 230 -0.16 -0.20 -15.54
N PHE A 231 -1.15 0.48 -14.99
CA PHE A 231 -1.30 0.70 -13.56
C PHE A 231 -1.70 -0.57 -12.81
N ASP A 232 -2.61 -1.38 -13.36
CA ASP A 232 -3.09 -2.60 -12.71
C ASP A 232 -2.16 -3.81 -12.90
N ASP A 233 -1.12 -3.67 -13.72
CA ASP A 233 -0.13 -4.72 -13.93
C ASP A 233 0.50 -5.15 -12.58
N PRO A 234 0.41 -6.43 -12.19
CA PRO A 234 0.91 -6.93 -10.91
C PRO A 234 2.43 -6.91 -10.81
N ASP A 235 3.11 -7.16 -11.93
CA ASP A 235 4.55 -7.36 -11.97
C ASP A 235 5.28 -6.03 -12.16
N ARG A 236 4.76 -5.17 -13.03
CA ARG A 236 5.40 -3.93 -13.50
C ARG A 236 4.66 -2.67 -13.06
N GLY A 237 3.40 -2.77 -12.64
CA GLY A 237 2.54 -1.64 -12.26
C GLY A 237 2.34 -1.49 -10.75
N PHE A 238 1.14 -1.05 -10.36
CA PHE A 238 0.64 -0.93 -8.99
C PHE A 238 -0.51 -1.92 -8.72
N GLY A 239 -0.39 -3.16 -9.22
CA GLY A 239 -1.41 -4.21 -9.04
C GLY A 239 -1.77 -4.55 -7.58
N VAL A 240 -1.01 -4.06 -6.59
CA VAL A 240 -1.32 -4.15 -5.15
C VAL A 240 -2.64 -3.47 -4.76
N MET A 241 -3.16 -2.55 -5.58
CA MET A 241 -4.37 -1.77 -5.26
C MET A 241 -5.58 -2.65 -4.93
N SER A 242 -5.79 -3.76 -5.65
CA SER A 242 -6.90 -4.69 -5.39
C SER A 242 -6.84 -5.28 -3.98
N THR A 243 -5.64 -5.67 -3.53
CA THR A 243 -5.38 -6.16 -2.18
C THR A 243 -5.54 -5.05 -1.14
N LEU A 244 -5.11 -3.82 -1.44
CA LEU A 244 -5.35 -2.67 -0.57
C LEU A 244 -6.85 -2.43 -0.36
N MET A 245 -7.67 -2.48 -1.42
CA MET A 245 -9.12 -2.32 -1.32
C MET A 245 -9.78 -3.40 -0.47
N LYS A 246 -9.29 -4.65 -0.56
CA LYS A 246 -9.74 -5.74 0.33
C LYS A 246 -9.46 -5.40 1.80
N LEU A 247 -8.27 -4.88 2.12
CA LEU A 247 -7.90 -4.49 3.49
C LEU A 247 -8.72 -3.29 4.00
N GLU A 248 -8.89 -2.25 3.18
CA GLU A 248 -9.70 -1.08 3.53
C GLU A 248 -11.14 -1.47 3.90
N SER A 249 -11.73 -2.40 3.14
CA SER A 249 -13.08 -2.91 3.37
C SER A 249 -13.15 -3.91 4.53
N GLY A 250 -12.05 -4.62 4.80
CA GLY A 250 -11.95 -5.73 5.74
C GLY A 250 -11.58 -5.34 7.17
N ASP A 251 -11.10 -4.12 7.42
CA ASP A 251 -10.56 -3.66 8.72
C ASP A 251 -11.49 -3.87 9.94
N ARG A 252 -12.78 -4.14 9.72
CA ARG A 252 -13.80 -4.37 10.76
C ARG A 252 -14.41 -5.77 10.76
N ASN A 253 -14.05 -6.62 9.80
CA ASN A 253 -14.60 -7.97 9.71
C ASN A 253 -14.01 -8.83 10.84
N ARG A 254 -14.87 -9.41 11.66
CA ARG A 254 -14.47 -10.29 12.77
C ARG A 254 -14.86 -11.73 12.43
N HIS A 255 -14.00 -12.68 12.78
CA HIS A 255 -14.20 -14.11 12.55
C HIS A 255 -14.67 -14.85 13.82
N GLY A 256 -15.55 -14.23 14.61
CA GLY A 256 -16.01 -14.77 15.90
C GLY A 256 -14.84 -15.03 16.87
N HIS A 257 -14.76 -16.27 17.40
CA HIS A 257 -13.70 -16.69 18.32
C HIS A 257 -12.43 -17.24 17.63
N ARG A 258 -12.28 -17.06 16.32
CA ARG A 258 -11.08 -17.54 15.60
C ARG A 258 -9.86 -16.70 15.96
N VAL A 259 -8.81 -17.37 16.42
CA VAL A 259 -7.52 -16.77 16.74
C VAL A 259 -6.44 -17.23 15.76
N CYS A 260 -5.43 -16.38 15.57
CA CYS A 260 -4.25 -16.71 14.79
C CYS A 260 -3.42 -17.76 15.54
N SER A 261 -3.02 -18.83 14.86
CA SER A 261 -2.25 -19.93 15.43
C SER A 261 -0.79 -19.56 15.76
N VAL A 262 -0.32 -18.39 15.32
CA VAL A 262 1.05 -17.89 15.58
C VAL A 262 1.07 -16.83 16.69
N CYS A 263 0.21 -15.80 16.59
CA CYS A 263 0.20 -14.72 17.56
C CYS A 263 -0.88 -14.87 18.64
N HIS A 264 -1.79 -15.84 18.52
CA HIS A 264 -2.91 -16.10 19.42
C HIS A 264 -3.94 -14.96 19.57
N TYR A 265 -3.84 -13.91 18.74
CA TYR A 265 -4.84 -12.84 18.72
C TYR A 265 -6.07 -13.19 17.88
N PRO A 266 -7.25 -12.65 18.22
CA PRO A 266 -8.44 -12.73 17.38
C PRO A 266 -8.15 -12.24 15.96
N ILE A 267 -8.64 -12.97 14.96
CA ILE A 267 -8.45 -12.61 13.55
C ILE A 267 -9.48 -11.55 13.16
N ILE A 268 -8.96 -10.38 12.75
CA ILE A 268 -9.72 -9.26 12.20
C ILE A 268 -9.26 -9.05 10.75
N GLY A 269 -10.20 -8.80 9.85
CA GLY A 269 -9.95 -8.76 8.40
C GLY A 269 -9.77 -10.16 7.83
N SER A 270 -8.95 -10.29 6.78
CA SER A 270 -8.76 -11.57 6.09
C SER A 270 -8.22 -12.67 6.99
N ARG A 271 -8.86 -13.83 6.93
CA ARG A 271 -8.43 -15.07 7.60
C ARG A 271 -7.84 -16.04 6.59
N PHE A 272 -6.59 -16.42 6.78
CA PHE A 272 -5.89 -17.39 5.94
C PHE A 272 -5.90 -18.76 6.64
N LYS A 273 -6.69 -19.70 6.13
CA LYS A 273 -6.76 -21.07 6.64
C LYS A 273 -5.88 -21.97 5.80
N GLU A 274 -4.98 -22.70 6.44
CA GLU A 274 -4.21 -23.75 5.77
C GLU A 274 -5.11 -25.00 5.61
N ILE A 275 -5.08 -25.65 4.44
CA ILE A 275 -6.07 -26.69 4.11
C ILE A 275 -5.74 -28.07 4.66
N LYS A 276 -4.48 -28.42 4.92
CA LYS A 276 -4.10 -29.77 5.39
C LYS A 276 -4.18 -29.90 6.90
N SER A 277 -3.59 -28.97 7.63
CA SER A 277 -3.49 -28.90 9.10
C SER A 277 -4.52 -27.95 9.72
N HIS A 278 -5.31 -27.24 8.92
CA HIS A 278 -6.47 -26.45 9.36
C HIS A 278 -6.20 -25.31 10.35
N PHE A 279 -4.95 -24.93 10.56
CA PHE A 279 -4.59 -23.77 11.36
C PHE A 279 -4.94 -22.46 10.63
N ASN A 280 -5.04 -21.37 11.37
CA ASN A 280 -5.48 -20.08 10.84
C ASN A 280 -4.41 -19.03 11.11
N LEU A 281 -4.13 -18.19 10.12
CA LEU A 281 -3.25 -17.04 10.25
C LEU A 281 -4.04 -15.75 10.04
N CYS A 282 -3.68 -14.72 10.81
CA CYS A 282 -4.06 -13.35 10.49
C CYS A 282 -3.21 -12.83 9.33
N SER A 283 -3.64 -11.72 8.71
CA SER A 283 -2.93 -11.11 7.59
C SER A 283 -1.44 -10.84 7.88
N HIS A 284 -1.09 -10.41 9.09
CA HIS A 284 0.29 -10.09 9.45
C HIS A 284 1.18 -11.34 9.52
N CYS A 285 0.75 -12.39 10.22
CA CYS A 285 1.53 -13.62 10.31
C CYS A 285 1.63 -14.33 8.96
N TYR A 286 0.56 -14.30 8.15
CA TYR A 286 0.59 -14.82 6.78
C TYR A 286 1.58 -14.04 5.90
N SER A 287 1.52 -12.69 5.89
CA SER A 287 2.43 -11.87 5.08
C SER A 287 3.90 -12.03 5.47
N GLU A 288 4.17 -12.25 6.76
CA GLU A 288 5.52 -12.52 7.28
C GLU A 288 5.99 -13.96 7.05
N GLY A 289 5.16 -14.86 6.52
CA GLY A 289 5.51 -16.26 6.28
C GLY A 289 5.65 -17.09 7.56
N LYS A 290 5.00 -16.66 8.65
CA LYS A 290 5.05 -17.35 9.94
C LYS A 290 4.04 -18.49 9.97
N VAL A 291 4.50 -19.68 10.32
CA VAL A 291 3.66 -20.86 10.53
C VAL A 291 3.97 -21.48 11.91
N PRO A 292 3.01 -22.12 12.57
CA PRO A 292 3.27 -22.78 13.85
C PRO A 292 4.30 -23.91 13.69
N SER A 293 5.23 -24.04 14.65
CA SER A 293 6.34 -25.01 14.58
C SER A 293 5.86 -26.47 14.57
N ASN A 294 4.76 -26.77 15.24
CA ASN A 294 4.13 -28.09 15.30
C ASN A 294 3.46 -28.54 14.00
N PHE A 295 3.36 -27.67 12.98
CA PHE A 295 2.77 -27.98 11.67
C PHE A 295 3.76 -27.82 10.53
N LYS A 296 5.07 -28.03 10.78
CA LYS A 296 6.11 -27.89 9.76
C LYS A 296 5.86 -28.83 8.57
N GLN A 297 5.80 -28.25 7.37
CA GLN A 297 5.59 -28.90 6.08
C GLN A 297 6.50 -28.31 5.02
N ASP A 298 6.70 -29.04 3.93
CA ASP A 298 7.46 -28.58 2.76
C ASP A 298 6.72 -27.45 2.02
N GLU A 299 5.40 -27.57 1.89
CA GLU A 299 4.53 -26.58 1.27
C GLU A 299 3.20 -26.45 2.02
N TYR A 300 2.68 -25.22 2.04
CA TYR A 300 1.43 -24.86 2.71
C TYR A 300 0.45 -24.30 1.69
N LYS A 301 -0.78 -24.81 1.68
CA LYS A 301 -1.83 -24.35 0.77
C LYS A 301 -2.87 -23.56 1.56
N PHE A 302 -3.02 -22.29 1.23
CA PHE A 302 -3.91 -21.39 1.97
C PHE A 302 -5.16 -21.01 1.18
N LYS A 303 -6.28 -20.99 1.89
CA LYS A 303 -7.53 -20.39 1.45
C LYS A 303 -7.84 -19.15 2.29
N GLU A 304 -8.09 -18.03 1.63
CA GLU A 304 -8.50 -16.78 2.26
C GLU A 304 -10.02 -16.74 2.45
N TYR A 305 -10.46 -16.22 3.59
CA TYR A 305 -11.85 -15.90 3.87
C TYR A 305 -11.95 -14.46 4.35
N GLY A 306 -12.80 -13.67 3.69
CA GLY A 306 -13.08 -12.29 4.08
C GLY A 306 -14.20 -12.18 5.12
N ARG A 307 -15.09 -13.19 5.17
CA ARG A 307 -16.23 -13.27 6.09
C ARG A 307 -16.56 -14.73 6.46
N GLU A 308 -17.21 -14.95 7.61
CA GLU A 308 -17.65 -16.29 8.03
C GLU A 308 -18.68 -16.92 7.08
N ALA A 309 -19.51 -16.13 6.40
CA ALA A 309 -20.49 -16.63 5.44
C ALA A 309 -19.85 -17.42 4.27
N GLU A 310 -18.64 -17.05 3.85
CA GLU A 310 -17.89 -17.75 2.80
C GLU A 310 -17.45 -19.14 3.27
N VAL A 311 -17.14 -19.27 4.56
CA VAL A 311 -16.77 -20.53 5.20
C VAL A 311 -17.97 -21.47 5.26
N MET A 312 -19.17 -20.94 5.51
CA MET A 312 -20.39 -21.73 5.56
C MET A 312 -20.77 -22.27 4.17
N LYS A 313 -20.64 -21.44 3.12
CA LYS A 313 -20.88 -21.87 1.73
C LYS A 313 -19.97 -23.04 1.34
N ASP A 314 -18.68 -22.94 1.66
CA ASP A 314 -17.71 -24.01 1.41
C ASP A 314 -18.10 -25.32 2.10
N LYS A 315 -18.53 -25.26 3.36
CA LYS A 315 -18.96 -26.46 4.09
C LYS A 315 -20.21 -27.09 3.48
N CYS A 316 -21.16 -26.27 3.01
CA CYS A 316 -22.39 -26.75 2.40
C CYS A 316 -22.18 -27.36 1.00
N MET A 317 -21.20 -26.88 0.21
CA MET A 317 -20.90 -27.46 -1.11
C MET A 317 -20.21 -28.82 -1.06
N CYS A 318 -19.72 -29.25 0.11
CA CYS A 318 -19.21 -30.61 0.30
C CYS A 318 -20.30 -31.65 0.62
N PHE A 319 -21.58 -31.24 0.64
CA PHE A 319 -22.75 -32.12 0.88
C PHE A 319 -23.64 -32.33 -0.36
N THR A 320 -23.12 -32.04 -1.56
CA THR A 320 -23.74 -32.34 -2.86
C THR A 320 -22.79 -33.15 -3.70
#